data_AF-A0A268TRU6-F1
#
_entry.id   AF-A0A268TRU6-F1
#
_cell.length_a   1.000
_cell.length_b   1.000
_cell.length_c   1.000
_cell.angle_alpha   90.00
_cell.angle_beta   90.00
_cell.angle_gamma   90.00
#
_symmetry.space_group_name_H-M   'P 1'
#
loop_
_entity.id
_entity.type
_entity.pdbx_description
1 polymer ?
#
loop_
_entity_poly.entity_id
_entity_poly.type
_entity_poly.pdbx_seq_one_letter_code
_entity_poly.pdbx_strand_id
1 'polypeptide(L)'
;MKISIGSLGGTISMTSKNKGEGVVPKLCAKDFIAALPDIEAELYAESLFALPSGHLKFEMLLSALDWANTQIKNGANGVILTQGTDTLEESAFLCDLFWNHREPLILMGAMRDANAIGADGIRNLYSSILCALSPNSTERGVMVVMNDTIHTARWVRKSHSFSVNTFCSDGKTCGFISEGKVEYFYPKLKRFILPMPSVMKKVFLWEQTLDGDASVLEWVKQTQDGLVIKGFGAGHISLETSALLDSVIEKMPVVVCTRTTDGSAAYQTYGYKGAEIDLRERGVLMGGYLSGRKARILLWAILGNGLNMEIYQDFLDTLID
;
A
#
# COMPACT_ATOMS: atom_id res chain seq x y z
N MET A 1 -26.54 -7.84 -6.37
CA MET A 1 -25.11 -7.51 -6.55
C MET A 1 -24.29 -8.64 -5.97
N LYS A 2 -23.14 -8.96 -6.56
CA LYS A 2 -22.24 -10.04 -6.12
C LYS A 2 -20.93 -9.45 -5.60
N ILE A 3 -20.51 -9.82 -4.40
CA ILE A 3 -19.24 -9.39 -3.81
C ILE A 3 -18.37 -10.63 -3.55
N SER A 4 -17.12 -10.59 -4.00
CA SER A 4 -16.15 -11.65 -3.73
C SER A 4 -15.16 -11.23 -2.64
N ILE A 5 -14.93 -12.10 -1.66
CA ILE A 5 -14.10 -11.85 -0.48
C ILE A 5 -12.97 -12.87 -0.48
N GLY A 6 -11.74 -12.40 -0.66
CA GLY A 6 -10.53 -13.21 -0.62
C GLY A 6 -9.76 -12.99 0.68
N SER A 7 -9.49 -14.04 1.44
CA SER A 7 -8.65 -13.94 2.64
C SER A 7 -7.19 -14.27 2.33
N LEU A 8 -6.29 -13.37 2.71
CA LEU A 8 -4.83 -13.56 2.67
C LEU A 8 -4.28 -14.00 4.04
N GLY A 9 -5.14 -14.09 5.07
CA GLY A 9 -4.78 -14.29 6.46
C GLY A 9 -4.91 -13.01 7.30
N GLY A 10 -4.05 -12.86 8.30
CA GLY A 10 -4.06 -11.71 9.22
C GLY A 10 -4.96 -11.84 10.44
N THR A 11 -4.92 -10.82 11.31
CA THR A 11 -5.52 -10.82 12.65
C THR A 11 -7.00 -11.20 12.69
N ILE A 12 -7.78 -10.82 11.66
CA ILE A 12 -9.20 -11.19 11.55
C ILE A 12 -9.39 -12.72 11.50
N SER A 13 -8.42 -13.44 10.91
CA SER A 13 -8.41 -14.90 10.82
C SER A 13 -7.73 -15.61 11.98
N MET A 14 -7.12 -14.85 12.91
CA MET A 14 -6.33 -15.40 14.01
C MET A 14 -7.16 -15.54 15.30
N THR A 15 -7.02 -16.68 15.97
CA THR A 15 -7.66 -16.95 17.27
C THR A 15 -6.65 -17.55 18.25
N SER A 16 -6.79 -17.30 19.56
CA SER A 16 -6.05 -18.00 20.62
C SER A 16 -6.88 -19.15 21.19
N LYS A 17 -6.27 -20.31 21.44
CA LYS A 17 -6.94 -21.42 22.14
C LYS A 17 -7.02 -21.20 23.65
N ASN A 18 -5.98 -20.62 24.26
CA ASN A 18 -5.89 -20.36 25.69
C ASN A 18 -5.45 -18.91 26.01
N LYS A 19 -5.78 -18.41 27.20
CA LYS A 19 -5.25 -17.13 27.71
C LYS A 19 -3.72 -17.21 27.81
N GLY A 20 -3.01 -16.31 27.14
CA GLY A 20 -1.54 -16.21 27.20
C GLY A 20 -0.79 -16.89 26.05
N GLU A 21 -1.48 -17.60 25.15
CA GLU A 21 -0.90 -18.12 23.92
C GLU A 21 -1.00 -17.10 22.78
N GLY A 22 0.00 -17.06 21.90
CA GLY A 22 -0.06 -16.28 20.66
C GLY A 22 -1.20 -16.75 19.75
N VAL A 23 -1.79 -15.83 18.99
CA VAL A 23 -2.91 -16.13 18.09
C VAL A 23 -2.43 -16.87 16.83
N VAL A 24 -3.19 -17.87 16.38
CA VAL A 24 -2.89 -18.68 15.18
C VAL A 24 -4.02 -18.59 14.14
N PRO A 25 -3.73 -18.65 12.82
CA PRO A 25 -4.77 -18.63 11.79
C PRO A 25 -5.73 -19.81 11.95
N LYS A 26 -7.04 -19.55 12.03
CA LYS A 26 -8.06 -20.58 12.23
C LYS A 26 -9.41 -20.30 11.55
N LEU A 27 -9.81 -19.04 11.40
CA LEU A 27 -11.09 -18.68 10.77
C LEU A 27 -10.94 -18.57 9.26
N CYS A 28 -11.87 -19.16 8.52
CA CYS A 28 -11.93 -19.07 7.06
C CYS A 28 -12.90 -17.97 6.63
N ALA A 29 -12.83 -17.56 5.36
CA ALA A 29 -13.65 -16.47 4.83
C ALA A 29 -15.18 -16.69 5.00
N LYS A 30 -15.65 -17.95 5.07
CA LYS A 30 -17.06 -18.29 5.31
C LYS A 30 -17.52 -18.00 6.75
N ASP A 31 -16.62 -18.15 7.73
CA ASP A 31 -16.93 -17.90 9.13
C ASP A 31 -17.24 -16.42 9.37
N PHE A 32 -16.60 -15.53 8.61
CA PHE A 32 -16.89 -14.09 8.68
C PHE A 32 -18.26 -13.74 8.11
N ILE A 33 -18.66 -14.39 7.01
CA ILE A 33 -19.99 -14.16 6.42
C ILE A 33 -21.09 -14.52 7.42
N ALA A 34 -20.94 -15.63 8.15
CA ALA A 34 -21.93 -16.06 9.13
C ALA A 34 -22.10 -15.09 10.33
N ALA A 35 -21.11 -14.23 10.59
CA ALA A 35 -21.15 -13.25 11.67
C ALA A 35 -21.68 -11.87 11.23
N LEU A 36 -21.95 -11.68 9.94
CA LEU A 36 -22.51 -10.44 9.41
C LEU A 36 -24.04 -10.41 9.62
N PRO A 37 -24.64 -9.21 9.75
CA PRO A 37 -26.09 -9.07 9.62
C PRO A 37 -26.54 -9.47 8.21
N ASP A 38 -27.86 -9.60 8.02
CA ASP A 38 -28.43 -9.82 6.68
C ASP A 38 -28.03 -8.69 5.73
N ILE A 39 -27.47 -9.06 4.58
CA ILE A 39 -27.01 -8.15 3.53
C ILE A 39 -27.69 -8.57 2.23
N GLU A 40 -28.30 -7.61 1.53
CA GLU A 40 -28.92 -7.82 0.21
C GLU A 40 -27.86 -7.93 -0.92
N ALA A 41 -26.93 -8.87 -0.77
CA ALA A 41 -25.89 -9.17 -1.76
C ALA A 41 -25.52 -10.65 -1.74
N GLU A 42 -25.15 -11.19 -2.91
CA GLU A 42 -24.54 -12.50 -3.01
C GLU A 42 -23.08 -12.40 -2.59
N LEU A 43 -22.72 -13.08 -1.49
CA LEU A 43 -21.35 -13.08 -0.98
C LEU A 43 -20.64 -14.38 -1.35
N TYR A 44 -19.54 -14.25 -2.08
CA TYR A 44 -18.61 -15.35 -2.36
C TYR A 44 -17.35 -15.19 -1.51
N ALA A 45 -16.95 -16.22 -0.78
CA ALA A 45 -15.78 -16.17 0.11
C ALA A 45 -14.81 -17.31 -0.19
N GLU A 46 -13.53 -16.95 -0.34
CA GLU A 46 -12.43 -17.88 -0.58
C GLU A 46 -11.22 -17.53 0.29
N SER A 47 -10.51 -18.55 0.77
CA SER A 47 -9.24 -18.36 1.50
C SER A 47 -8.08 -18.64 0.54
N LEU A 48 -7.38 -17.59 0.13
CA LEU A 48 -6.30 -17.65 -0.86
C LEU A 48 -4.97 -18.02 -0.18
N PHE A 49 -4.72 -17.41 0.98
CA PHE A 49 -3.57 -17.68 1.83
C PHE A 49 -3.95 -17.61 3.31
N ALA A 50 -3.04 -18.08 4.17
CA ALA A 50 -3.19 -18.01 5.62
C ALA A 50 -1.87 -17.55 6.28
N LEU A 51 -1.42 -16.34 5.91
CA LEU A 51 -0.12 -15.81 6.32
C LEU A 51 -0.24 -14.54 7.17
N PRO A 52 0.68 -14.31 8.12
CA PRO A 52 0.88 -12.98 8.70
C PRO A 52 1.32 -11.99 7.62
N SER A 53 0.87 -10.74 7.70
CA SER A 53 1.12 -9.72 6.65
C SER A 53 2.61 -9.45 6.39
N GLY A 54 3.48 -9.60 7.40
CA GLY A 54 4.93 -9.48 7.24
C GLY A 54 5.61 -10.61 6.44
N HIS A 55 4.88 -11.70 6.13
CA HIS A 55 5.37 -12.81 5.30
C HIS A 55 4.85 -12.73 3.85
N LEU A 56 3.98 -11.77 3.54
CA LEU A 56 3.47 -11.58 2.19
C LEU A 56 4.60 -11.10 1.27
N LYS A 57 4.58 -11.61 0.05
CA LYS A 57 5.49 -11.24 -1.03
C LYS A 57 4.71 -10.63 -2.19
N PHE A 58 5.39 -9.89 -3.05
CA PHE A 58 4.76 -9.27 -4.22
C PHE A 58 4.10 -10.32 -5.12
N GLU A 59 4.72 -11.48 -5.33
CA GLU A 59 4.15 -12.56 -6.14
C GLU A 59 2.82 -13.07 -5.58
N MET A 60 2.70 -13.17 -4.25
CA MET A 60 1.45 -13.60 -3.60
C MET A 60 0.35 -12.55 -3.79
N LEU A 61 0.69 -11.27 -3.71
CA LEU A 61 -0.25 -10.17 -3.96
C LEU A 61 -0.68 -10.13 -5.43
N LEU A 62 0.23 -10.40 -6.36
CA LEU A 62 -0.11 -10.53 -7.78
C LEU A 62 -1.04 -11.73 -8.03
N SER A 63 -0.85 -12.86 -7.35
CA SER A 63 -1.79 -13.99 -7.42
C SER A 63 -3.16 -13.65 -6.83
N ALA A 64 -3.21 -12.93 -5.71
CA ALA A 64 -4.47 -12.44 -5.14
C ALA A 64 -5.19 -11.46 -6.07
N LEU A 65 -4.43 -10.63 -6.80
CA LEU A 65 -4.96 -9.71 -7.78
C LEU A 65 -5.49 -10.41 -9.03
N ASP A 66 -4.81 -11.47 -9.50
CA ASP A 66 -5.31 -12.31 -10.60
C ASP A 66 -6.62 -13.02 -10.22
N TRP A 67 -6.71 -13.52 -8.99
CA TRP A 67 -7.96 -14.02 -8.44
C TRP A 67 -9.05 -12.93 -8.46
N ALA A 68 -8.74 -11.72 -7.97
CA ALA A 68 -9.70 -10.60 -7.95
C ALA A 68 -10.18 -10.23 -9.37
N ASN A 69 -9.27 -10.18 -10.36
CA ASN A 69 -9.61 -9.94 -11.76
C ASN A 69 -10.56 -11.03 -12.30
N THR A 70 -10.32 -12.29 -11.92
CA THR A 70 -11.20 -13.41 -12.29
C THR A 70 -12.59 -13.27 -11.67
N GLN A 71 -12.69 -12.81 -10.42
CA GLN A 71 -13.99 -12.56 -9.78
C GLN A 71 -14.79 -11.48 -10.49
N ILE A 72 -14.15 -10.38 -10.91
CA ILE A 72 -14.81 -9.33 -11.71
C ILE A 72 -15.29 -9.88 -13.06
N LYS A 73 -14.45 -10.66 -13.76
CA LYS A 73 -14.86 -11.34 -15.02
C LYS A 73 -16.05 -12.27 -14.82
N ASN A 74 -16.18 -12.87 -13.63
CA ASN A 74 -17.30 -13.73 -13.22
C ASN A 74 -18.50 -12.94 -12.65
N GLY A 75 -18.56 -11.63 -12.88
CA GLY A 75 -19.70 -10.77 -12.56
C GLY A 75 -19.74 -10.22 -11.13
N ALA A 76 -18.62 -10.26 -10.39
CA ALA A 76 -18.55 -9.56 -9.11
C ALA A 76 -18.62 -8.04 -9.33
N ASN A 77 -19.44 -7.35 -8.53
CA ASN A 77 -19.60 -5.90 -8.52
C ASN A 77 -18.54 -5.19 -7.67
N GLY A 78 -17.78 -5.94 -6.88
CA GLY A 78 -16.67 -5.46 -6.07
C GLY A 78 -15.93 -6.64 -5.44
N VAL A 79 -14.66 -6.42 -5.12
CA VAL A 79 -13.81 -7.43 -4.47
C VAL A 79 -13.27 -6.88 -3.16
N ILE A 80 -13.24 -7.73 -2.13
CA ILE A 80 -12.67 -7.41 -0.83
C ILE A 80 -11.52 -8.37 -0.57
N LEU A 81 -10.35 -7.86 -0.19
CA LEU A 81 -9.23 -8.66 0.28
C LEU A 81 -8.99 -8.39 1.77
N THR A 82 -9.06 -9.44 2.58
CA THR A 82 -8.79 -9.35 4.02
C THR A 82 -7.33 -9.73 4.31
N GLN A 83 -6.63 -8.92 5.09
CA GLN A 83 -5.19 -9.10 5.37
C GLN A 83 -4.82 -8.64 6.79
N GLY A 84 -3.63 -9.03 7.26
CA GLY A 84 -2.99 -8.41 8.43
C GLY A 84 -2.60 -6.95 8.15
N THR A 85 -2.59 -6.13 9.19
CA THR A 85 -2.52 -4.67 9.04
C THR A 85 -1.11 -4.13 8.81
N ASP A 86 -0.04 -4.90 9.07
CA ASP A 86 1.33 -4.37 9.08
C ASP A 86 1.82 -3.91 7.70
N THR A 87 1.40 -4.59 6.64
CA THR A 87 1.77 -4.27 5.25
C THR A 87 0.56 -3.85 4.40
N LEU A 88 -0.58 -3.56 5.04
CA LEU A 88 -1.85 -3.29 4.33
C LEU A 88 -1.73 -2.07 3.39
N GLU A 89 -1.00 -1.04 3.80
CA GLU A 89 -0.76 0.16 2.98
C GLU A 89 0.08 -0.14 1.73
N GLU A 90 1.02 -1.08 1.83
CA GLU A 90 1.90 -1.50 0.74
C GLU A 90 1.15 -2.39 -0.24
N SER A 91 0.38 -3.36 0.28
CA SER A 91 -0.47 -4.22 -0.53
C SER A 91 -1.52 -3.43 -1.30
N ALA A 92 -2.17 -2.47 -0.65
CA ALA A 92 -3.18 -1.63 -1.30
C ALA A 92 -2.54 -0.80 -2.42
N PHE A 93 -1.37 -0.21 -2.16
CA PHE A 93 -0.65 0.56 -3.17
C PHE A 93 -0.20 -0.30 -4.35
N LEU A 94 0.33 -1.51 -4.09
CA LEU A 94 0.70 -2.46 -5.14
C LEU A 94 -0.51 -2.82 -6.00
N CYS A 95 -1.64 -3.15 -5.40
CA CYS A 95 -2.86 -3.46 -6.15
C CYS A 95 -3.36 -2.25 -6.96
N ASP A 96 -3.27 -1.03 -6.42
CA ASP A 96 -3.72 0.20 -7.11
C ASP A 96 -2.98 0.44 -8.43
N LEU A 97 -1.68 0.10 -8.46
CA LEU A 97 -0.86 0.24 -9.67
C LEU A 97 -1.34 -0.65 -10.82
N PHE A 98 -2.10 -1.71 -10.54
CA PHE A 98 -2.43 -2.72 -11.54
C PHE A 98 -3.94 -3.00 -11.68
N TRP A 99 -4.79 -2.39 -10.84
CA TRP A 99 -6.23 -2.62 -10.84
C TRP A 99 -6.96 -1.85 -11.95
N ASN A 100 -7.15 -2.50 -13.10
CA ASN A 100 -7.78 -1.90 -14.28
C ASN A 100 -9.30 -2.16 -14.41
N HIS A 101 -10.04 -2.09 -13.31
CA HIS A 101 -11.48 -2.34 -13.29
C HIS A 101 -12.25 -1.11 -12.83
N ARG A 102 -13.54 -1.01 -13.20
CA ARG A 102 -14.41 0.07 -12.71
C ARG A 102 -14.92 -0.27 -11.32
N GLU A 103 -15.09 -1.54 -11.05
CA GLU A 103 -15.48 -2.11 -9.77
C GLU A 103 -14.40 -1.82 -8.71
N PRO A 104 -14.80 -1.52 -7.46
CA PRO A 104 -13.83 -1.28 -6.40
C PRO A 104 -13.14 -2.57 -5.97
N LEU A 105 -11.83 -2.46 -5.70
CA LEU A 105 -11.09 -3.44 -4.92
C LEU A 105 -10.78 -2.82 -3.55
N ILE A 106 -11.27 -3.45 -2.49
CA ILE A 106 -11.16 -2.95 -1.12
C ILE A 106 -10.26 -3.87 -0.32
N LEU A 107 -9.21 -3.31 0.28
CA LEU A 107 -8.40 -4.02 1.26
C LEU A 107 -8.86 -3.63 2.67
N MET A 108 -8.89 -4.60 3.56
CA MET A 108 -9.26 -4.37 4.95
C MET A 108 -8.53 -5.34 5.89
N GLY A 109 -8.51 -5.01 7.18
CA GLY A 109 -7.94 -5.86 8.22
C GLY A 109 -8.58 -5.63 9.58
N ALA A 110 -7.92 -6.12 10.62
CA ALA A 110 -8.33 -5.91 12.01
C ALA A 110 -7.10 -5.62 12.86
N MET A 111 -7.22 -4.67 13.79
CA MET A 111 -6.19 -4.38 14.78
C MET A 111 -6.30 -5.25 16.03
N ARG A 112 -7.51 -5.72 16.35
CA ARG A 112 -7.79 -6.63 17.46
C ARG A 112 -8.08 -8.03 16.94
N ASP A 113 -7.73 -9.05 17.73
CA ASP A 113 -8.07 -10.44 17.43
C ASP A 113 -9.59 -10.67 17.50
N ALA A 114 -10.07 -11.73 16.85
CA ALA A 114 -11.50 -12.00 16.71
C ALA A 114 -12.23 -12.26 18.05
N ASN A 115 -11.50 -12.64 19.11
CA ASN A 115 -12.08 -12.94 20.43
C ASN A 115 -11.95 -11.77 21.41
N ALA A 116 -11.28 -10.68 21.02
CA ALA A 116 -11.11 -9.52 21.87
C ALA A 116 -12.43 -8.77 22.11
N ILE A 117 -12.57 -8.21 23.31
CA ILE A 117 -13.63 -7.24 23.58
C ILE A 117 -13.44 -6.04 22.65
N GLY A 118 -14.48 -5.74 21.87
CA GLY A 118 -14.43 -4.67 20.87
C GLY A 118 -13.58 -5.02 19.65
N ALA A 119 -13.48 -6.30 19.26
CA ALA A 119 -12.89 -6.72 18.00
C ALA A 119 -13.45 -5.91 16.80
N ASP A 120 -12.57 -5.42 15.93
CA ASP A 120 -12.91 -4.51 14.84
C ASP A 120 -13.10 -5.21 13.48
N GLY A 121 -12.70 -6.48 13.36
CA GLY A 121 -12.69 -7.21 12.08
C GLY A 121 -14.05 -7.33 11.39
N ILE A 122 -15.09 -7.77 12.10
CA ILE A 122 -16.44 -7.89 11.51
C ILE A 122 -17.00 -6.53 11.11
N ARG A 123 -16.78 -5.49 11.93
CA ARG A 123 -17.21 -4.13 11.60
C ARG A 123 -16.51 -3.58 10.36
N ASN A 124 -15.19 -3.77 10.26
CA ASN A 124 -14.42 -3.35 9.09
C ASN A 124 -14.86 -4.12 7.84
N LEU A 125 -15.19 -5.42 7.96
CA LEU A 125 -15.67 -6.23 6.84
C LEU A 125 -17.04 -5.76 6.37
N TYR A 126 -17.97 -5.54 7.30
CA TYR A 126 -19.29 -4.99 6.98
C TYR A 126 -19.18 -3.64 6.25
N SER A 127 -18.32 -2.74 6.74
CA SER A 127 -18.08 -1.43 6.13
C SER A 127 -17.46 -1.55 4.73
N SER A 128 -16.58 -2.54 4.54
CA SER A 128 -16.00 -2.86 3.24
C SER A 128 -17.06 -3.38 2.26
N ILE A 129 -18.03 -4.18 2.71
CA ILE A 129 -19.15 -4.64 1.89
C ILE A 129 -20.05 -3.48 1.49
N LEU A 130 -20.39 -2.58 2.42
CA LEU A 130 -21.15 -1.37 2.09
C LEU A 130 -20.43 -0.53 1.05
N CYS A 131 -19.12 -0.34 1.20
CA CYS A 131 -18.29 0.36 0.22
C CYS A 131 -18.27 -0.37 -1.12
N ALA A 132 -18.16 -1.71 -1.15
CA ALA A 132 -18.17 -2.48 -2.39
C ALA A 132 -19.50 -2.41 -3.14
N LEU A 133 -20.62 -2.29 -2.42
CA LEU A 133 -21.98 -2.18 -2.96
C LEU A 133 -22.36 -0.75 -3.37
N SER A 134 -21.63 0.26 -2.91
CA SER A 134 -21.96 1.65 -3.18
C SER A 134 -21.62 2.02 -4.64
N PRO A 135 -22.59 2.54 -5.43
CA PRO A 135 -22.31 3.04 -6.78
C PRO A 135 -21.29 4.20 -6.80
N ASN A 136 -21.19 4.95 -5.70
CA ASN A 136 -20.22 6.03 -5.56
C ASN A 136 -18.77 5.54 -5.41
N SER A 137 -18.57 4.26 -5.13
CA SER A 137 -17.25 3.61 -5.06
C SER A 137 -16.69 3.21 -6.41
N THR A 138 -17.53 3.16 -7.46
CA THR A 138 -17.12 2.81 -8.82
C THR A 138 -16.10 3.82 -9.38
N GLU A 139 -15.08 3.32 -10.07
CA GLU A 139 -13.94 4.04 -10.66
C GLU A 139 -13.03 4.75 -9.65
N ARG A 140 -13.09 4.38 -8.36
CA ARG A 140 -12.17 4.91 -7.34
C ARG A 140 -10.90 4.07 -7.14
N GLY A 141 -10.72 3.01 -7.94
CA GLY A 141 -9.53 2.17 -7.89
C GLY A 141 -9.49 1.31 -6.63
N VAL A 142 -8.31 1.22 -6.02
CA VAL A 142 -8.11 0.45 -4.79
C VAL A 142 -8.27 1.34 -3.56
N MET A 143 -9.05 0.86 -2.60
CA MET A 143 -9.31 1.55 -1.34
C MET A 143 -8.93 0.68 -0.15
N VAL A 144 -8.63 1.33 0.97
CA VAL A 144 -8.53 0.68 2.28
C VAL A 144 -9.68 1.15 3.14
N VAL A 145 -10.43 0.21 3.74
CA VAL A 145 -11.53 0.52 4.65
C VAL A 145 -11.21 -0.03 6.03
N MET A 146 -11.02 0.87 6.99
CA MET A 146 -10.66 0.56 8.37
C MET A 146 -11.37 1.55 9.30
N ASN A 147 -11.95 1.06 10.39
CA ASN A 147 -12.57 1.90 11.42
C ASN A 147 -13.55 2.93 10.81
N ASP A 148 -14.48 2.45 9.98
CA ASP A 148 -15.49 3.26 9.26
C ASP A 148 -14.92 4.38 8.38
N THR A 149 -13.61 4.36 8.10
CA THR A 149 -12.91 5.36 7.29
C THR A 149 -12.48 4.76 5.97
N ILE A 150 -12.67 5.51 4.88
CA ILE A 150 -12.29 5.14 3.53
C ILE A 150 -11.03 5.90 3.17
N HIS A 151 -9.98 5.16 2.80
CA HIS A 151 -8.70 5.71 2.37
C HIS A 151 -8.43 5.30 0.93
N THR A 152 -7.81 6.20 0.14
CA THR A 152 -7.23 5.78 -1.13
C THR A 152 -5.91 5.05 -0.88
N ALA A 153 -5.60 4.04 -1.68
CA ALA A 153 -4.36 3.28 -1.57
C ALA A 153 -3.10 4.16 -1.63
N ARG A 154 -3.16 5.27 -2.38
CA ARG A 154 -2.07 6.24 -2.56
C ARG A 154 -1.72 7.00 -1.27
N TRP A 155 -2.72 7.34 -0.46
CA TRP A 155 -2.53 8.19 0.72
C TRP A 155 -2.56 7.44 2.04
N VAL A 156 -3.13 6.23 2.07
CA VAL A 156 -3.26 5.46 3.31
C VAL A 156 -1.91 5.12 3.94
N ARG A 157 -1.80 5.28 5.26
CA ARG A 157 -0.69 4.76 6.06
C ARG A 157 -1.13 4.29 7.44
N LYS A 158 -0.43 3.29 8.00
CA LYS A 158 -0.55 2.83 9.38
C LYS A 158 0.32 3.71 10.27
N SER A 159 -0.31 4.51 11.14
CA SER A 159 0.35 5.51 11.99
C SER A 159 0.66 5.04 13.41
N HIS A 160 0.03 3.95 13.85
CA HIS A 160 0.09 3.45 15.22
C HIS A 160 0.13 1.91 15.26
N SER A 161 0.89 1.34 16.20
CA SER A 161 1.08 -0.11 16.33
C SER A 161 -0.13 -0.85 16.93
N PHE A 162 -0.88 -0.21 17.86
CA PHE A 162 -2.03 -0.82 18.55
C PHE A 162 -3.42 -0.19 18.32
N SER A 163 -3.52 1.09 17.95
CA SER A 163 -4.80 1.81 17.88
C SER A 163 -5.68 1.23 16.76
N VAL A 164 -6.98 1.06 17.01
CA VAL A 164 -7.96 0.76 15.94
C VAL A 164 -8.06 1.90 14.94
N ASN A 165 -7.90 3.15 15.42
CA ASN A 165 -7.79 4.34 14.60
C ASN A 165 -6.32 4.59 14.23
N THR A 166 -5.71 3.65 13.51
CA THR A 166 -4.29 3.74 13.10
C THR A 166 -4.11 4.14 11.65
N PHE A 167 -5.07 3.80 10.79
CA PHE A 167 -4.98 4.16 9.38
C PHE A 167 -5.38 5.62 9.20
N CYS A 168 -4.50 6.38 8.58
CA CYS A 168 -4.73 7.78 8.23
C CYS A 168 -4.30 8.01 6.79
N SER A 169 -4.74 9.13 6.21
CA SER A 169 -4.32 9.54 4.87
C SER A 169 -3.61 10.87 4.98
N ASP A 170 -2.41 10.97 4.41
CA ASP A 170 -1.62 12.21 4.42
C ASP A 170 -2.40 13.31 3.68
N GLY A 171 -3.07 14.16 4.46
CA GLY A 171 -3.89 15.30 4.01
C GLY A 171 -5.26 15.00 3.39
N LYS A 172 -5.58 13.76 2.98
CA LYS A 172 -6.79 13.46 2.18
C LYS A 172 -7.51 12.17 2.56
N THR A 173 -8.23 12.16 3.69
CA THR A 173 -9.23 11.09 3.95
C THR A 173 -10.28 11.09 2.83
N CYS A 174 -10.52 9.94 2.21
CA CYS A 174 -11.38 9.84 1.02
C CYS A 174 -12.85 10.01 1.37
N GLY A 175 -13.27 9.44 2.49
CA GLY A 175 -14.66 9.42 2.93
C GLY A 175 -14.86 8.63 4.23
N PHE A 176 -16.11 8.54 4.66
CA PHE A 176 -16.51 7.76 5.84
C PHE A 176 -17.73 6.88 5.53
N ILE A 177 -17.95 5.90 6.39
CA ILE A 177 -19.19 5.14 6.48
C ILE A 177 -19.95 5.60 7.73
N SER A 178 -21.02 6.38 7.54
CA SER A 178 -21.84 6.92 8.63
C SER A 178 -23.26 6.37 8.53
N GLU A 179 -23.76 5.73 9.60
CA GLU A 179 -25.13 5.17 9.63
C GLU A 179 -25.42 4.22 8.45
N GLY A 180 -24.42 3.45 8.03
CA GLY A 180 -24.53 2.52 6.90
C GLY A 180 -24.43 3.17 5.52
N LYS A 181 -24.21 4.49 5.44
CA LYS A 181 -24.05 5.23 4.18
C LYS A 181 -22.58 5.48 3.88
N VAL A 182 -22.21 5.28 2.62
CA VAL A 182 -20.86 5.51 2.10
C VAL A 182 -20.78 6.92 1.53
N GLU A 183 -20.00 7.78 2.17
CA GLU A 183 -19.91 9.21 1.85
C GLU A 183 -18.48 9.57 1.47
N TYR A 184 -18.29 10.14 0.28
CA TYR A 184 -16.99 10.59 -0.22
C TYR A 184 -16.91 12.11 -0.21
N PHE A 185 -15.79 12.66 0.26
CA PHE A 185 -15.59 14.11 0.32
C PHE A 185 -15.01 14.70 -0.96
N TYR A 186 -14.32 13.88 -1.74
CA TYR A 186 -13.60 14.33 -2.93
C TYR A 186 -14.05 13.58 -4.19
N PRO A 187 -13.89 14.22 -5.37
CA PRO A 187 -14.02 13.55 -6.66
C PRO A 187 -13.10 12.31 -6.78
N LYS A 188 -13.32 11.53 -7.84
CA LYS A 188 -12.47 10.37 -8.15
C LYS A 188 -11.10 10.88 -8.60
N LEU A 189 -10.02 10.33 -8.03
CA LEU A 189 -8.66 10.68 -8.43
C LEU A 189 -8.33 10.13 -9.81
N LYS A 190 -7.42 10.79 -10.52
CA LYS A 190 -6.84 10.27 -11.77
C LYS A 190 -6.14 8.94 -11.47
N ARG A 191 -6.65 7.85 -12.06
CA ARG A 191 -6.04 6.52 -11.92
C ARG A 191 -4.79 6.43 -12.79
N PHE A 192 -3.81 5.69 -12.29
CA PHE A 192 -2.55 5.40 -12.98
C PHE A 192 -2.34 3.90 -12.95
N ILE A 193 -2.50 3.27 -14.12
CA ILE A 193 -2.48 1.81 -14.24
C ILE A 193 -1.26 1.42 -15.06
N LEU A 194 -0.43 0.56 -14.49
CA LEU A 194 0.74 -0.04 -15.11
C LEU A 194 0.41 -1.44 -15.66
N PRO A 195 1.15 -1.90 -16.67
CA PRO A 195 1.15 -3.31 -17.04
C PRO A 195 1.72 -4.17 -15.89
N MET A 196 1.35 -5.45 -15.85
CA MET A 196 1.93 -6.40 -14.90
C MET A 196 3.42 -6.59 -15.17
N PRO A 197 4.28 -6.55 -14.14
CA PRO A 197 5.72 -6.73 -14.33
C PRO A 197 6.02 -8.10 -14.94
N SER A 198 6.87 -8.09 -15.97
CA SER A 198 7.32 -9.30 -16.68
C SER A 198 8.49 -9.98 -15.96
N VAL A 199 9.24 -9.23 -15.15
CA VAL A 199 10.37 -9.74 -14.36
C VAL A 199 10.35 -9.17 -12.94
N MET A 200 10.76 -10.00 -11.98
CA MET A 200 10.88 -9.60 -10.58
C MET A 200 12.22 -8.87 -10.37
N LYS A 201 12.15 -7.58 -10.10
CA LYS A 201 13.31 -6.73 -9.80
C LYS A 201 13.57 -6.61 -8.30
N LYS A 202 14.80 -6.29 -7.92
CA LYS A 202 15.19 -6.04 -6.51
C LYS A 202 15.36 -4.55 -6.30
N VAL A 203 14.49 -3.97 -5.47
CA VAL A 203 14.59 -2.56 -5.08
C VAL A 203 14.82 -2.47 -3.58
N PHE A 204 15.94 -1.85 -3.20
CA PHE A 204 16.30 -1.64 -1.80
C PHE A 204 15.73 -0.32 -1.29
N LEU A 205 15.19 -0.35 -0.07
CA LEU A 205 14.77 0.85 0.65
C LEU A 205 15.71 1.05 1.82
N TRP A 206 16.46 2.14 1.80
CA TRP A 206 17.40 2.52 2.84
C TRP A 206 16.93 3.78 3.55
N GLU A 207 16.89 3.77 4.88
CA GLU A 207 16.64 4.97 5.65
C GLU A 207 17.96 5.56 6.17
N GLN A 208 18.23 6.81 5.82
CA GLN A 208 19.37 7.56 6.35
C GLN A 208 19.19 7.80 7.85
N THR A 209 20.23 7.55 8.63
CA THR A 209 20.27 7.80 10.08
C THR A 209 21.42 8.74 10.40
N LEU A 210 21.31 9.45 11.54
CA LEU A 210 22.39 10.32 12.01
C LEU A 210 23.66 9.47 12.21
N ASP A 211 24.77 9.88 11.59
CA ASP A 211 26.03 9.13 11.61
C ASP A 211 25.90 7.70 11.04
N GLY A 212 25.01 7.53 10.04
CA GLY A 212 24.78 6.24 9.38
C GLY A 212 25.88 5.87 8.39
N ASP A 213 26.27 4.60 8.41
CA ASP A 213 27.30 4.02 7.53
C ASP A 213 26.85 3.95 6.06
N ALA A 214 27.57 4.68 5.18
CA ALA A 214 27.27 4.72 3.75
C ALA A 214 27.82 3.52 2.96
N SER A 215 28.62 2.64 3.58
CA SER A 215 29.20 1.45 2.94
C SER A 215 28.15 0.48 2.40
N VAL A 216 26.91 0.56 2.90
CA VAL A 216 25.75 -0.18 2.37
C VAL A 216 25.55 0.06 0.87
N LEU A 217 25.94 1.23 0.34
CA LEU A 217 25.81 1.55 -1.09
C LEU A 217 26.67 0.63 -1.98
N GLU A 218 27.80 0.13 -1.49
CA GLU A 218 28.62 -0.84 -2.23
C GLU A 218 27.88 -2.16 -2.41
N TRP A 219 27.19 -2.64 -1.37
CA TRP A 219 26.35 -3.83 -1.46
C TRP A 219 25.14 -3.59 -2.38
N VAL A 220 24.50 -2.42 -2.31
CA VAL A 220 23.37 -2.06 -3.17
C VAL A 220 23.78 -2.13 -4.64
N LYS A 221 24.90 -1.50 -4.99
CA LYS A 221 25.46 -1.43 -6.35
C LYS A 221 25.74 -2.81 -6.97
N GLN A 222 25.95 -3.82 -6.14
CA GLN A 222 26.27 -5.19 -6.59
C GLN A 222 25.04 -6.11 -6.66
N THR A 223 23.96 -5.79 -5.94
CA THR A 223 22.89 -6.76 -5.66
C THR A 223 21.48 -6.31 -6.03
N GLN A 224 21.28 -5.01 -6.27
CA GLN A 224 19.97 -4.40 -6.48
C GLN A 224 19.84 -3.83 -7.90
N ASP A 225 18.59 -3.72 -8.36
CA ASP A 225 18.22 -3.11 -9.64
C ASP A 225 17.75 -1.65 -9.48
N GLY A 226 17.50 -1.20 -8.25
CA GLY A 226 17.06 0.16 -7.94
C GLY A 226 17.20 0.48 -6.45
N LEU A 227 17.29 1.76 -6.13
CA LEU A 227 17.46 2.26 -4.77
C LEU A 227 16.44 3.33 -4.43
N VAL A 228 15.81 3.20 -3.27
CA VAL A 228 15.04 4.27 -2.63
C VAL A 228 15.71 4.64 -1.32
N ILE A 229 16.01 5.92 -1.14
CA ILE A 229 16.58 6.46 0.09
C ILE A 229 15.51 7.30 0.80
N LYS A 230 15.22 7.00 2.06
CA LYS A 230 14.51 7.93 2.96
C LYS A 230 15.54 8.89 3.55
N GLY A 231 15.69 10.04 2.93
CA GLY A 231 16.60 11.12 3.32
C GLY A 231 16.07 11.99 4.45
N PHE A 232 16.95 12.77 5.08
CA PHE A 232 16.63 13.70 6.16
C PHE A 232 15.71 14.82 5.72
N GLY A 233 14.89 15.36 6.64
CA GLY A 233 14.13 16.58 6.44
C GLY A 233 13.27 16.53 5.18
N ALA A 234 13.56 17.37 4.19
CA ALA A 234 12.84 17.39 2.92
C ALA A 234 13.45 16.47 1.84
N GLY A 235 14.13 15.38 2.24
CA GLY A 235 14.76 14.43 1.30
C GLY A 235 16.21 14.77 0.97
N HIS A 236 17.04 15.01 1.99
CA HIS A 236 18.47 15.25 1.84
C HIS A 236 19.30 14.05 2.32
N ILE A 237 20.54 13.92 1.86
CA ILE A 237 21.46 12.85 2.26
C ILE A 237 22.74 13.41 2.87
N SER A 238 23.48 12.58 3.62
CA SER A 238 24.79 12.98 4.17
C SER A 238 25.84 13.21 3.07
N LEU A 239 26.88 14.00 3.37
CA LEU A 239 28.01 14.21 2.47
C LEU A 239 28.71 12.89 2.11
N GLU A 240 28.86 11.99 3.07
CA GLU A 240 29.45 10.66 2.87
C GLU A 240 28.63 9.83 1.88
N THR A 241 27.31 9.79 2.08
CA THR A 241 26.39 9.12 1.15
C THR A 241 26.48 9.75 -0.24
N SER A 242 26.46 11.08 -0.29
CA SER A 242 26.54 11.81 -1.56
C SER A 242 27.84 11.55 -2.30
N ALA A 243 28.95 11.26 -1.61
CA ALA A 243 30.24 10.98 -2.22
C ALA A 243 30.30 9.60 -2.89
N LEU A 244 29.51 8.63 -2.42
CA LEU A 244 29.45 7.28 -2.98
C LEU A 244 28.32 7.11 -4.02
N LEU A 245 27.37 8.05 -4.04
CA LEU A 245 26.12 7.92 -4.79
C LEU A 245 26.31 7.92 -6.31
N ASP A 246 27.27 8.67 -6.84
CA ASP A 246 27.48 8.81 -8.30
C ASP A 246 27.66 7.44 -8.96
N SER A 247 28.45 6.58 -8.31
CA SER A 247 28.72 5.23 -8.80
C SER A 247 27.52 4.26 -8.70
N VAL A 248 26.49 4.63 -7.93
CA VAL A 248 25.22 3.91 -7.85
C VAL A 248 24.27 4.39 -8.94
N ILE A 249 24.18 5.71 -9.14
CA ILE A 249 23.32 6.36 -10.16
C ILE A 249 23.70 5.87 -11.57
N GLU A 250 24.99 5.68 -11.85
CA GLU A 250 25.45 5.12 -13.13
C GLU A 250 24.91 3.72 -13.44
N LYS A 251 24.48 2.95 -12.42
CA LYS A 251 24.03 1.57 -12.58
C LYS A 251 22.53 1.37 -12.45
N MET A 252 21.84 2.24 -11.72
CA MET A 252 20.43 2.06 -11.41
C MET A 252 19.74 3.39 -11.09
N PRO A 253 18.41 3.46 -11.29
CA PRO A 253 17.64 4.60 -10.80
C PRO A 253 17.69 4.68 -9.27
N VAL A 254 17.87 5.91 -8.80
CA VAL A 254 17.82 6.26 -7.38
C VAL A 254 16.67 7.23 -7.16
N VAL A 255 15.83 6.92 -6.17
CA VAL A 255 14.79 7.82 -5.68
C VAL A 255 15.13 8.28 -4.27
N VAL A 256 15.05 9.58 -4.00
CA VAL A 256 15.13 10.14 -2.65
C VAL A 256 13.76 10.62 -2.20
N CYS A 257 13.24 9.97 -1.15
CA CYS A 257 12.05 10.38 -0.41
C CYS A 257 12.47 11.06 0.90
N THR A 258 11.52 11.68 1.60
CA THR A 258 11.73 12.06 2.99
C THR A 258 11.59 10.87 3.95
N ARG A 259 12.36 10.91 5.05
CA ARG A 259 12.16 10.04 6.23
C ARG A 259 11.12 10.57 7.22
N THR A 260 10.63 11.79 7.04
CA THR A 260 9.50 12.30 7.83
C THR A 260 8.27 11.46 7.56
N THR A 261 7.33 11.47 8.50
CA THR A 261 6.09 10.70 8.39
C THR A 261 5.07 11.33 7.45
N ASP A 262 5.22 12.63 7.17
CA ASP A 262 4.32 13.43 6.34
C ASP A 262 5.15 14.55 5.66
N GLY A 263 4.60 15.12 4.60
CA GLY A 263 5.21 16.14 3.75
C GLY A 263 5.91 15.58 2.51
N SER A 264 6.25 16.49 1.60
CA SER A 264 6.94 16.17 0.35
C SER A 264 8.45 16.25 0.50
N ALA A 265 9.17 15.45 -0.29
CA ALA A 265 10.54 15.78 -0.65
C ALA A 265 10.59 17.14 -1.39
N ALA A 266 11.60 17.95 -1.11
CA ALA A 266 11.81 19.24 -1.76
C ALA A 266 12.35 19.05 -3.19
N TYR A 267 12.20 20.09 -4.01
CA TYR A 267 12.74 20.12 -5.37
C TYR A 267 13.74 21.24 -5.64
N GLN A 268 13.67 22.38 -4.94
CA GLN A 268 14.39 23.60 -5.34
C GLN A 268 14.72 24.57 -4.18
N THR A 269 14.82 24.08 -2.95
CA THR A 269 15.06 24.93 -1.77
C THR A 269 16.55 25.04 -1.43
N TYR A 270 17.28 23.93 -1.39
CA TYR A 270 18.67 23.85 -0.95
C TYR A 270 19.59 23.31 -2.05
N GLY A 271 20.75 23.96 -2.19
CA GLY A 271 21.76 23.65 -3.22
C GLY A 271 23.12 23.21 -2.67
N TYR A 272 23.20 22.78 -1.41
CA TYR A 272 24.43 22.19 -0.88
C TYR A 272 24.57 20.73 -1.34
N LYS A 273 25.79 20.18 -1.30
CA LYS A 273 26.04 18.79 -1.72
C LYS A 273 25.20 17.79 -0.89
N GLY A 274 24.42 16.94 -1.57
CA GLY A 274 23.46 16.02 -0.95
C GLY A 274 22.07 16.62 -0.68
N ALA A 275 21.84 17.88 -1.04
CA ALA A 275 20.51 18.47 -1.09
C ALA A 275 19.81 18.17 -2.42
N GLU A 276 18.51 18.42 -2.49
CA GLU A 276 17.65 18.08 -3.62
C GLU A 276 18.07 18.71 -4.95
N ILE A 277 18.60 19.95 -4.97
CA ILE A 277 19.05 20.56 -6.23
C ILE A 277 20.26 19.80 -6.78
N ASP A 278 21.27 19.57 -5.92
CA ASP A 278 22.46 18.78 -6.24
C ASP A 278 22.12 17.33 -6.63
N LEU A 279 21.16 16.71 -5.96
CA LEU A 279 20.69 15.35 -6.28
C LEU A 279 20.02 15.29 -7.65
N ARG A 280 19.12 16.24 -7.95
CA ARG A 280 18.40 16.29 -9.22
C ARG A 280 19.33 16.57 -10.40
N GLU A 281 20.31 17.46 -10.24
CA GLU A 281 21.32 17.73 -11.27
C GLU A 281 22.14 16.48 -11.63
N ARG A 282 22.26 15.54 -10.68
CA ARG A 282 22.92 14.24 -10.89
C ARG A 282 21.97 13.15 -11.40
N GLY A 283 20.70 13.45 -11.66
CA GLY A 283 19.73 12.48 -12.19
C GLY A 283 19.02 11.65 -11.12
N VAL A 284 19.11 12.02 -9.84
CA VAL A 284 18.31 11.41 -8.77
C VAL A 284 16.86 11.87 -8.89
N LEU A 285 15.93 10.93 -8.80
CA LEU A 285 14.49 11.21 -8.76
C LEU A 285 14.08 11.63 -7.35
N MET A 286 13.30 12.69 -7.22
CA MET A 286 12.70 13.07 -5.93
C MET A 286 11.33 12.42 -5.79
N GLY A 287 11.06 11.79 -4.65
CA GLY A 287 9.83 11.01 -4.43
C GLY A 287 8.55 11.83 -4.19
N GLY A 288 8.64 13.16 -4.17
CA GLY A 288 7.52 14.04 -3.85
C GLY A 288 6.83 13.65 -2.54
N TYR A 289 5.51 13.50 -2.58
CA TYR A 289 4.70 13.08 -1.44
C TYR A 289 4.64 11.54 -1.23
N LEU A 290 5.30 10.74 -2.06
CA LEU A 290 5.33 9.30 -1.81
C LEU A 290 6.22 8.97 -0.61
N SER A 291 5.67 8.15 0.29
CA SER A 291 6.49 7.50 1.30
C SER A 291 7.52 6.58 0.65
N GLY A 292 8.68 6.40 1.30
CA GLY A 292 9.74 5.52 0.79
C GLY A 292 9.27 4.09 0.50
N ARG A 293 8.28 3.57 1.25
CA ARG A 293 7.69 2.25 1.03
C ARG A 293 6.94 2.18 -0.30
N LYS A 294 6.11 3.19 -0.59
CA LYS A 294 5.34 3.27 -1.85
C LYS A 294 6.23 3.61 -3.04
N ALA A 295 7.19 4.52 -2.86
CA ALA A 295 8.20 4.80 -3.88
C ALA A 295 8.99 3.55 -4.27
N ARG A 296 9.34 2.68 -3.30
CA ARG A 296 10.00 1.38 -3.58
C ARG A 296 9.11 0.48 -4.43
N ILE A 297 7.81 0.39 -4.14
CA ILE A 297 6.86 -0.44 -4.90
C ILE A 297 6.67 0.12 -6.32
N LEU A 298 6.53 1.43 -6.47
CA LEU A 298 6.42 2.08 -7.78
C LEU A 298 7.68 1.84 -8.62
N LEU A 299 8.87 2.07 -8.04
CA LEU A 299 10.13 1.83 -8.73
C LEU A 299 10.29 0.36 -9.14
N TRP A 300 9.91 -0.56 -8.25
CA TRP A 300 9.89 -1.99 -8.55
C TRP A 300 8.96 -2.32 -9.72
N ALA A 301 7.76 -1.74 -9.77
CA ALA A 301 6.79 -1.96 -10.84
C ALA A 301 7.29 -1.41 -12.19
N ILE A 302 7.89 -0.21 -12.21
CA ILE A 302 8.45 0.41 -13.43
C ILE A 302 9.60 -0.43 -13.96
N LEU A 303 10.57 -0.79 -13.11
CA LEU A 303 11.73 -1.61 -13.48
C LEU A 303 11.30 -3.01 -13.94
N GLY A 304 10.33 -3.63 -13.26
CA GLY A 304 9.82 -4.96 -13.59
C GLY A 304 9.12 -5.03 -14.95
N ASN A 305 8.71 -3.89 -15.49
CA ASN A 305 8.15 -3.76 -16.83
C ASN A 305 9.15 -3.26 -17.87
N GLY A 306 10.38 -2.89 -17.48
CA GLY A 306 11.36 -2.28 -18.38
C GLY A 306 10.93 -0.92 -18.93
N LEU A 307 10.12 -0.17 -18.17
CA LEU A 307 9.58 1.11 -18.57
C LEU A 307 10.60 2.25 -18.41
N ASN A 308 10.46 3.32 -19.21
CA ASN A 308 11.24 4.54 -19.05
C ASN A 308 10.91 5.20 -17.69
N MET A 309 11.93 5.73 -17.00
CA MET A 309 11.79 6.42 -15.71
C MET A 309 10.97 7.71 -15.78
N GLU A 310 10.70 8.27 -16.96
CA GLU A 310 9.72 9.37 -17.14
C GLU A 310 8.36 9.04 -16.50
N ILE A 311 7.95 7.76 -16.55
CA ILE A 311 6.72 7.26 -15.92
C ILE A 311 6.68 7.52 -14.41
N TYR A 312 7.84 7.61 -13.75
CA TYR A 312 7.89 7.94 -12.34
C TYR A 312 7.33 9.35 -12.09
N GLN A 313 7.75 10.33 -12.90
CA GLN A 313 7.25 11.69 -12.81
C GLN A 313 5.78 11.77 -13.25
N ASP A 314 5.40 11.07 -14.32
CA ASP A 314 4.00 11.00 -14.76
C ASP A 314 3.07 10.47 -13.65
N PHE A 315 3.54 9.50 -12.85
CA PHE A 315 2.80 9.02 -11.69
C PHE A 315 2.68 10.12 -10.61
N LEU A 316 3.78 10.80 -10.27
CA LEU A 316 3.76 11.86 -9.27
C LEU A 316 2.80 13.00 -9.66
N ASP A 317 2.74 13.34 -10.94
CA ASP A 317 1.82 14.35 -11.48
C ASP A 317 0.35 13.93 -11.35
N THR A 318 0.05 12.67 -11.03
CA THR A 318 -1.31 12.22 -10.70
C THR A 318 -1.65 12.29 -9.20
N LEU A 319 -0.69 12.66 -8.34
CA LEU A 319 -0.91 12.81 -6.90
C LEU A 319 -1.47 14.19 -6.54
N ILE A 320 -1.14 15.20 -7.33
CA ILE A 320 -1.49 16.61 -7.11
C ILE A 320 -2.37 17.02 -8.30
N ASP A 321 -3.54 17.58 -8.02
CA ASP A 321 -4.43 18.16 -9.04
C ASP A 321 -3.95 19.56 -9.43
#